data_AF-A0A482W5W4-F1
#
_entry.id   AF-A0A482W5W4-F1
#
_cell.length_a   1.000
_cell.length_b   1.000
_cell.length_c   1.000
_cell.angle_alpha   90.00
_cell.angle_beta   90.00
_cell.angle_gamma   90.00
#
_symmetry.space_group_name_H-M   'P 1'
#
loop_
_entity.id
_entity.type
_entity.pdbx_description
1 polymer ?
#
loop_
_entity_poly.entity_id
_entity_poly.type
_entity_poly.pdbx_seq_one_letter_code
_entity_poly.pdbx_strand_id
1 'polypeptide(L)'
;MRNCVIDKSFTVKISDHAMYCDRYESDYYISDTKARLPIRWMSWESLLLNDGCQRYLPRPAACPREIYDLMGECWKRNATDRPRFAEIHLFLQRKNLGYMPAPTQV
;
A
#
# COMPACT_ATOMS: atom_id res chain seq x y z
N MET A 1 -4.62 -5.92 -1.13
CA MET A 1 -3.36 -6.25 -1.84
C MET A 1 -3.72 -7.10 -3.05
N ARG A 2 -3.54 -6.58 -4.25
CA ARG A 2 -3.87 -7.28 -5.51
C ARG A 2 -2.68 -7.46 -6.43
N ASN A 3 -1.74 -6.53 -6.36
CA ASN A 3 -0.51 -6.49 -7.12
C ASN A 3 0.70 -7.06 -6.34
N CYS A 4 0.43 -8.00 -5.43
CA CYS A 4 1.46 -8.73 -4.70
C CYS A 4 1.11 -10.23 -4.73
N VAL A 5 2.10 -11.06 -5.03
CA VAL A 5 1.99 -12.52 -4.99
C VAL A 5 2.80 -13.04 -3.80
N ILE A 6 2.28 -14.05 -3.11
CA ILE A 6 2.94 -14.68 -1.97
C ILE A 6 3.25 -16.12 -2.33
N ASP A 7 4.49 -16.56 -2.13
CA ASP A 7 4.86 -17.96 -2.31
C ASP A 7 4.66 -18.80 -1.04
N LYS A 8 4.93 -20.12 -1.14
CA LYS A 8 4.78 -21.06 -0.01
C LYS A 8 5.73 -20.77 1.16
N SER A 9 6.78 -19.98 0.92
CA SER A 9 7.76 -19.56 1.93
C SER A 9 7.42 -18.20 2.54
N PHE A 10 6.20 -17.68 2.31
CA PHE A 10 5.77 -16.34 2.71
C PHE A 10 6.60 -15.21 2.09
N THR A 11 7.33 -15.47 1.00
CA THR A 11 8.01 -14.41 0.25
C THR A 11 6.99 -13.66 -0.59
N VAL A 12 6.96 -12.33 -0.44
CA VAL A 12 6.08 -11.43 -1.18
C VAL A 12 6.82 -10.85 -2.38
N LYS A 13 6.23 -10.92 -3.58
CA LYS A 13 6.75 -10.32 -4.82
C LYS A 13 5.73 -9.33 -5.40
N ILE A 14 6.22 -8.20 -5.89
CA ILE A 14 5.40 -7.18 -6.55
C ILE A 14 5.12 -7.62 -8.00
N SER A 15 3.86 -7.51 -8.44
CA SER A 15 3.44 -7.86 -9.80
C SER A 15 2.24 -6.98 -10.20
N ASP A 16 2.11 -6.64 -11.47
CA ASP A 16 0.99 -5.89 -12.03
C ASP A 16 -0.12 -6.79 -12.62
N HIS A 17 -0.02 -8.11 -12.43
CA HIS A 17 -0.93 -9.08 -13.05
C HIS A 17 -2.41 -8.83 -12.74
N ALA A 18 -2.74 -8.26 -11.58
CA ALA A 18 -4.12 -7.98 -11.21
C ALA A 18 -4.73 -6.76 -11.91
N MET A 19 -3.95 -5.94 -12.62
CA MET A 19 -4.48 -4.82 -13.41
C MET A 19 -5.30 -5.28 -14.63
N TYR A 20 -5.02 -6.48 -15.12
CA TYR A 20 -5.67 -7.08 -16.28
C TYR A 20 -6.73 -8.13 -15.90
N CYS A 21 -7.01 -8.29 -14.61
CA CYS A 21 -7.99 -9.26 -14.11
C CYS A 21 -9.35 -8.60 -13.87
N ASP A 22 -10.38 -9.05 -14.58
CA ASP A 22 -11.73 -8.48 -14.53
C ASP A 22 -12.39 -8.57 -13.14
N ARG A 23 -11.94 -9.50 -12.29
CA ARG A 23 -12.41 -9.62 -10.91
C ARG A 23 -12.16 -8.38 -10.05
N TYR A 24 -11.23 -7.52 -10.46
CA TYR A 24 -10.89 -6.31 -9.71
C TYR A 24 -11.34 -5.03 -10.43
N GLU A 25 -12.15 -5.16 -11.50
CA GLU A 25 -12.58 -4.03 -12.31
C GLU A 25 -13.31 -2.96 -11.48
N SER A 26 -14.15 -3.37 -10.51
CA SER A 26 -14.87 -2.47 -9.62
C SER A 26 -13.97 -1.60 -8.71
N ASP A 27 -12.68 -1.94 -8.60
CA ASP A 27 -11.71 -1.19 -7.81
C ASP A 27 -10.99 -0.10 -8.60
N TYR A 28 -11.16 -0.05 -9.92
CA TYR A 28 -10.51 0.91 -10.81
C TYR A 28 -11.53 1.85 -11.44
N TYR A 29 -11.22 3.13 -11.46
CA TYR A 29 -11.97 4.10 -12.24
C TYR A 29 -11.50 4.05 -13.70
N ILE A 30 -12.44 4.02 -14.65
CA ILE A 30 -12.12 4.12 -16.08
C ILE A 30 -12.24 5.58 -16.47
N SER A 31 -11.11 6.17 -16.85
CA SER A 31 -11.07 7.54 -17.36
C SER A 31 -11.62 7.65 -18.78
N ASP A 32 -11.87 8.88 -19.24
CA ASP A 32 -12.34 9.17 -20.60
C ASP A 32 -11.37 8.66 -21.69
N THR A 33 -10.07 8.55 -21.36
CA THR A 33 -9.05 7.96 -22.25
C THR A 33 -9.00 6.43 -22.19
N LYS A 34 -9.95 5.79 -21.50
CA LYS A 34 -10.02 4.35 -21.19
C LYS A 34 -8.89 3.83 -20.30
N ALA A 35 -8.07 4.69 -19.71
CA ALA A 35 -7.07 4.26 -18.74
C ALA A 35 -7.74 3.83 -17.42
N ARG A 36 -7.29 2.71 -16.85
CA ARG A 36 -7.71 2.20 -15.53
C ARG A 36 -6.90 2.89 -14.42
N LEU A 37 -7.55 3.69 -13.59
CA LEU A 37 -6.91 4.48 -12.53
C LEU A 37 -7.24 3.90 -11.14
N PRO A 38 -6.22 3.52 -10.34
CA PRO A 38 -6.40 3.01 -8.99
C PRO A 38 -6.58 4.17 -8.00
N ILE A 39 -7.66 4.94 -8.12
CA ILE A 39 -7.87 6.20 -7.37
C ILE A 39 -7.61 6.03 -5.86
N ARG A 40 -8.02 4.92 -5.25
CA ARG A 40 -7.85 4.67 -3.81
C ARG A 40 -6.40 4.42 -3.36
N TRP A 41 -5.48 4.18 -4.30
CA TRP A 41 -4.04 3.95 -4.05
C TRP A 41 -3.15 5.06 -4.62
N MET A 42 -3.71 5.99 -5.38
CA MET A 42 -2.97 7.15 -5.89
C MET A 42 -2.73 8.17 -4.79
N SER A 43 -1.58 8.84 -4.85
CA SER A 43 -1.32 9.99 -3.99
C SER A 43 -2.21 11.17 -4.39
N TRP A 44 -2.50 12.06 -3.43
CA TRP A 44 -3.39 13.19 -3.65
C TRP A 44 -2.88 14.14 -4.76
N GLU A 45 -1.56 14.30 -4.93
CA GLU A 45 -0.99 15.11 -6.01
C GLU A 45 -1.26 14.49 -7.39
N SER A 46 -1.39 13.16 -7.47
CA SER A 46 -1.72 12.45 -8.71
C SER A 46 -3.22 12.53 -9.06
N LEU A 47 -4.07 12.93 -8.09
CA LEU A 47 -5.53 13.04 -8.25
C LEU A 47 -6.02 14.48 -8.49
N LEU A 48 -5.14 15.48 -8.37
CA LEU A 48 -5.41 16.90 -8.65
C LEU A 48 -6.72 17.44 -8.03
N LEU A 49 -6.85 17.34 -6.71
CA LEU A 49 -7.79 18.17 -5.96
C LEU A 49 -7.05 18.88 -4.82
N ASN A 50 -6.69 20.14 -5.09
CA ASN A 50 -6.14 21.09 -4.13
C ASN A 50 -7.25 21.59 -3.19
N ASP A 51 -7.97 20.70 -2.51
CA ASP A 51 -9.03 21.07 -1.56
C ASP A 51 -8.49 21.41 -0.16
N GLY A 52 -7.17 21.26 0.04
CA GLY A 52 -6.47 21.55 1.29
C GLY A 52 -6.81 20.58 2.44
N CYS A 53 -7.72 19.63 2.23
CA CYS A 53 -8.23 18.75 3.27
C CYS A 53 -7.56 17.37 3.18
N GLN A 54 -6.50 17.19 3.95
CA GLN A 54 -5.86 15.88 4.09
C GLN A 54 -6.73 14.97 4.96
N ARG A 55 -7.42 14.00 4.35
CA ARG A 55 -8.17 12.96 5.04
C ARG A 55 -7.36 11.66 5.03
N TYR A 56 -6.96 11.21 6.21
CA TYR A 56 -6.30 9.91 6.37
C TYR A 56 -7.31 8.78 6.58
N LEU A 57 -6.91 7.56 6.21
CA LEU A 57 -7.66 6.37 6.59
C LEU A 57 -7.56 6.17 8.10
N PRO A 58 -8.65 5.79 8.80
CA PRO A 58 -8.61 5.54 10.23
C PRO A 58 -7.72 4.33 10.55
N ARG A 59 -7.11 4.32 11.74
CA ARG A 59 -6.29 3.19 12.21
C ARG A 59 -7.15 1.93 12.36
N PRO A 60 -6.81 0.81 11.70
CA PRO A 60 -7.46 -0.47 11.94
C PRO A 60 -7.25 -0.93 13.38
N ALA A 61 -8.24 -1.63 13.98
CA ALA A 61 -8.18 -2.04 15.39
C ALA A 61 -6.95 -2.90 15.73
N ALA A 62 -6.58 -3.83 14.85
CA ALA A 62 -5.43 -4.73 15.02
C ALA A 62 -4.08 -4.11 14.62
N CYS A 63 -4.07 -2.87 14.11
CA CYS A 63 -2.84 -2.23 13.63
C CYS A 63 -2.05 -1.62 14.80
N PRO A 64 -0.79 -2.03 15.03
CA PRO A 64 0.07 -1.40 16.02
C PRO A 64 0.24 0.09 15.73
N ARG A 65 0.22 0.93 16.78
CA ARG A 65 0.28 2.39 16.64
C ARG A 65 1.46 2.86 15.80
N GLU A 66 2.64 2.29 16.03
CA GLU A 66 3.86 2.67 15.32
C GLU A 66 3.82 2.34 13.82
N ILE A 67 3.11 1.27 13.43
CA ILE A 67 2.87 0.96 12.00
C ILE A 67 1.95 2.01 11.40
N TYR A 68 0.92 2.43 12.14
CA TYR A 68 0.00 3.47 11.69
C TYR A 68 0.68 4.83 11.57
N ASP A 69 1.57 5.17 12.51
CA ASP A 69 2.35 6.40 12.44
C ASP A 69 3.25 6.40 11.18
N LEU A 70 3.92 5.28 10.87
CA LEU A 70 4.64 5.11 9.60
C LEU A 70 3.74 5.28 8.37
N MET A 71 2.52 4.72 8.39
CA MET A 71 1.56 4.92 7.28
C MET A 71 1.19 6.40 7.12
N GLY A 72 1.01 7.14 8.22
CA GLY A 72 0.77 8.58 8.21
C GLY A 72 1.91 9.36 7.53
N GLU A 73 3.16 8.99 7.80
CA GLU A 73 4.35 9.57 7.15
C GLU A 73 4.34 9.33 5.64
N CYS A 74 3.97 8.11 5.19
CA CYS A 74 3.82 7.78 3.77
C CYS A 74 2.70 8.58 3.08
N TRP A 75 1.69 9.01 3.84
CA TRP A 75 0.54 9.77 3.33
C TRP A 75 0.74 11.27 3.41
N LYS A 76 1.92 11.77 3.80
CA LYS A 76 2.20 13.21 3.86
C LYS A 76 1.91 13.92 2.54
N ARG A 77 1.47 15.17 2.67
CA ARG A 77 1.07 15.98 1.53
C ARG A 77 2.26 16.13 0.58
N ASN A 78 3.28 16.83 1.03
CA ASN A 78 4.49 16.99 0.26
C ASN A 78 5.24 15.66 0.08
N ALA A 79 5.58 15.33 -1.17
CA ALA A 79 6.29 14.09 -1.51
C ALA A 79 7.71 14.03 -0.91
N THR A 80 8.35 15.18 -0.70
CA THR A 80 9.70 15.23 -0.10
C THR A 80 9.71 14.89 1.39
N ASP A 81 8.56 15.01 2.06
CA ASP A 81 8.45 14.73 3.49
C ASP A 81 8.13 13.25 3.76
N ARG A 82 7.87 12.46 2.70
CA ARG A 82 7.61 11.02 2.79
C ARG A 82 8.92 10.26 2.95
N PRO A 83 8.92 9.17 3.75
CA PRO A 83 10.12 8.35 3.92
C PRO A 83 10.49 7.65 2.61
N ARG A 84 11.78 7.41 2.42
CA ARG A 84 12.31 6.59 1.33
C ARG A 84 11.98 5.13 1.59
N PHE A 85 11.88 4.34 0.52
CA PHE A 85 11.67 2.89 0.62
C PHE A 85 12.71 2.18 1.51
N ALA A 86 13.97 2.62 1.50
CA ALA A 86 15.00 2.07 2.37
C ALA A 86 14.70 2.26 3.86
N GLU A 87 14.15 3.42 4.24
CA GLU A 87 13.79 3.74 5.63
C GLU A 87 12.57 2.92 6.07
N ILE A 88 11.57 2.83 5.21
CA ILE A 88 10.38 1.99 5.41
C ILE A 88 10.80 0.52 5.59
N HIS A 89 11.66 0.01 4.70
CA HIS A 89 12.13 -1.37 4.75
C HIS A 89 12.88 -1.66 6.05
N LEU A 90 13.82 -0.80 6.43
CA LEU A 90 14.60 -0.97 7.65
C LEU A 90 13.71 -0.96 8.90
N PHE A 91 12.72 -0.07 8.95
CA PHE A 91 11.77 -0.01 10.06
C PHE A 91 10.94 -1.31 10.17
N LEU A 92 10.35 -1.76 9.05
CA LEU A 92 9.53 -2.97 9.03
C LEU A 92 10.36 -4.23 9.32
N GLN A 93 11.59 -4.31 8.79
CA GLN A 93 12.50 -5.41 9.07
C GLN A 93 12.82 -5.52 10.56
N ARG A 94 13.07 -4.38 11.23
CA ARG A 94 13.29 -4.35 12.69
C ARG A 94 12.07 -4.83 13.47
N LYS A 95 10.86 -4.51 13.02
CA LYS A 95 9.61 -4.97 13.66
C LYS A 95 9.30 -6.44 13.40
N ASN A 96 9.78 -6.99 12.30
CA ASN A 96 9.67 -8.41 11.97
C ASN A 96 10.80 -9.27 12.55
N LEU A 97 11.75 -8.69 13.30
CA LEU A 97 12.79 -9.46 13.98
C LEU A 97 12.16 -10.50 14.91
N GLY A 98 12.50 -11.77 14.70
CA GLY A 98 11.96 -12.89 15.47
C GLY A 98 10.63 -13.45 14.95
N TYR A 99 10.10 -12.94 13.84
CA TYR A 99 8.96 -13.57 13.18
C TYR A 99 9.39 -14.89 12.53
N MET A 100 8.92 -16.01 13.08
CA MET A 100 9.03 -17.32 12.45
C MET A 100 7.67 -17.69 11.85
N PRO A 101 7.55 -17.80 10.51
CA PRO A 101 6.33 -18.31 9.91
C PRO A 101 6.11 -19.76 10.37
N ALA A 102 4.90 -20.07 10.82
CA ALA A 102 4.54 -21.45 11.18
C ALA A 102 4.79 -22.37 9.97
N PRO A 103 5.37 -23.57 10.15
CA PRO A 103 5.54 -24.51 9.07
C PRO A 103 4.18 -24.77 8.42
N THR A 104 4.09 -24.52 7.12
CA THR A 104 2.90 -24.80 6.32
C THR A 104 2.64 -26.30 6.45
N GLN A 105 1.54 -26.69 7.12
CA GLN A 105 1.07 -28.07 7.08
C GLN A 105 0.70 -28.35 5.62
N VAL A 106 1.52 -29.15 4.95
CA VAL A 106 1.25 -29.74 3.62
C VAL A 106 0.89 -31.19 3.83
#